data_AF-A0A934SD46-F1
#
_entry.id   AF-A0A934SD46-F1
#
_cell.length_a   1.000
_cell.length_b   1.000
_cell.length_c   1.000
_cell.angle_alpha   90.00
_cell.angle_beta   90.00
_cell.angle_gamma   90.00
#
_symmetry.space_group_name_H-M   'P 1'
#
loop_
_entity.id
_entity.type
_entity.pdbx_description
1 polymer ?
#
loop_
_entity_poly.entity_id
_entity_poly.type
_entity_poly.pdbx_seq_one_letter_code
_entity_poly.pdbx_strand_id
1 'polypeptide(L)'
;MMEFRVLSDDHADLNLSPLLRAARLTIGYADEHDGIGLTATKAFRRDFVHWAVEQFDWPGQSAAEVFRHRKLINEADFQPLELLHFLLIRLQLGRHHKGSFKVNNDGRMFAAQPGTLFDRLVPSFLFAMDHAAYSRIGEPAPGNWNTWLNVMNVEIESGISERQLYGVFYGEGPDWDNDGWRQIAAFSASVLKPLEWAGLIAMQEAREPNGRLAHMIFKTPLWQSVLRLDTDDMVRPVIRH
;
A
#
# COMPACT_ATOMS: atom_id res chain seq x y z
N MET A 1 11.32 -17.21 -3.87
CA MET A 1 10.94 -15.79 -3.71
C MET A 1 9.90 -15.53 -4.79
N MET A 2 8.75 -14.94 -4.47
CA MET A 2 7.78 -14.61 -5.51
C MET A 2 8.34 -13.46 -6.35
N GLU A 3 8.32 -13.64 -7.66
CA GLU A 3 8.84 -12.66 -8.62
C GLU A 3 7.68 -11.97 -9.32
N PHE A 4 7.79 -10.65 -9.45
CA PHE A 4 6.83 -9.86 -10.19
C PHE A 4 7.22 -9.87 -11.67
N ARG A 5 6.21 -9.88 -12.55
CA ARG A 5 6.42 -9.58 -13.96
C ARG A 5 6.75 -8.10 -14.09
N VAL A 6 7.84 -7.80 -14.78
CA VAL A 6 8.22 -6.43 -15.08
C VAL A 6 7.26 -5.87 -16.13
N LEU A 7 6.63 -4.74 -15.81
CA LEU A 7 5.76 -4.01 -16.72
C LEU A 7 6.55 -2.95 -17.50
N SER A 8 6.09 -2.62 -18.72
CA SER A 8 6.61 -1.47 -19.46
C SER A 8 6.22 -0.15 -18.78
N ASP A 9 7.02 0.88 -19.00
CA ASP A 9 6.81 2.20 -18.38
C ASP A 9 5.49 2.88 -18.80
N ASP A 10 4.91 2.48 -19.92
CA ASP A 10 3.62 2.97 -20.44
C ASP A 10 2.42 2.08 -20.05
N HIS A 11 2.64 1.01 -19.28
CA HIS A 11 1.57 0.08 -18.91
C HIS A 11 0.52 0.77 -18.02
N ALA A 12 -0.74 0.81 -18.51
CA ALA A 12 -1.81 1.58 -17.87
C ALA A 12 -2.07 1.19 -16.40
N ASP A 13 -1.96 -0.09 -16.08
CA ASP A 13 -2.20 -0.61 -14.73
C ASP A 13 -1.25 -0.06 -13.66
N LEU A 14 -0.08 0.47 -14.04
CA LEU A 14 0.84 1.10 -13.09
C LEU A 14 0.18 2.29 -12.36
N ASN A 15 -0.81 2.94 -12.99
CA ASN A 15 -1.57 4.04 -12.38
C ASN A 15 -2.45 3.60 -11.20
N LEU A 16 -2.70 2.30 -11.07
CA LEU A 16 -3.50 1.72 -9.98
C LEU A 16 -2.72 1.63 -8.67
N SER A 17 -1.41 1.90 -8.65
CA SER A 17 -0.56 1.82 -7.45
C SER A 17 -0.45 3.17 -6.73
N PRO A 18 -1.10 3.36 -5.56
CA PRO A 18 -0.90 4.54 -4.73
C PRO A 18 0.57 4.76 -4.35
N LEU A 19 1.28 3.69 -3.99
CA LEU A 19 2.67 3.77 -3.56
C LEU A 19 3.59 4.27 -4.69
N LEU A 20 3.41 3.77 -5.91
CA LEU A 20 4.17 4.25 -7.07
C LEU A 20 3.89 5.73 -7.35
N ARG A 21 2.61 6.12 -7.35
CA ARG A 21 2.20 7.52 -7.55
C ARG A 21 2.85 8.44 -6.52
N ALA A 22 2.72 8.10 -5.24
CA ALA A 22 3.30 8.87 -4.14
C ALA A 22 4.83 8.96 -4.22
N ALA A 23 5.52 7.88 -4.60
CA ALA A 23 6.97 7.88 -4.80
C ALA A 23 7.39 8.85 -5.92
N ARG A 24 6.72 8.80 -7.07
CA ARG A 24 7.01 9.69 -8.20
C ARG A 24 6.76 11.16 -7.84
N LEU A 25 5.65 11.44 -7.15
CA LEU A 25 5.34 12.79 -6.65
C LEU A 25 6.40 13.30 -5.68
N THR A 26 6.80 12.47 -4.71
CA THR A 26 7.82 12.83 -3.71
C THR A 26 9.18 13.09 -4.35
N ILE A 27 9.59 12.23 -5.28
CA ILE A 27 10.86 12.39 -6.01
C ILE A 27 10.81 13.65 -6.88
N GLY A 28 9.72 13.86 -7.62
CA GLY A 28 9.53 15.05 -8.46
C GLY A 28 9.58 16.34 -7.65
N TYR A 29 8.86 16.40 -6.54
CA TYR A 29 8.91 17.55 -5.64
C TYR A 29 10.33 17.83 -5.14
N ALA A 30 11.04 16.78 -4.69
CA ALA A 30 12.41 16.93 -4.22
C ALA A 30 13.38 17.35 -5.34
N ASP A 31 13.13 17.02 -6.59
CA ASP A 31 13.96 17.47 -7.72
C ASP A 31 13.68 18.93 -8.08
N GLU A 32 12.40 19.32 -8.13
CA GLU A 32 11.95 20.67 -8.46
C GLU A 32 12.34 21.72 -7.39
N HIS A 33 12.30 21.34 -6.12
CA HIS A 33 12.53 22.25 -5.00
C HIS A 33 13.96 22.20 -4.42
N ASP A 34 14.89 21.50 -5.09
CA ASP A 34 16.22 21.20 -4.54
C ASP A 34 16.13 20.58 -3.13
N GLY A 35 15.31 19.54 -3.01
CA GLY A 35 15.12 18.71 -1.82
C GLY A 35 13.93 19.10 -0.96
N ILE A 36 13.63 18.22 -0.01
CA ILE A 36 12.56 18.40 0.97
C ILE A 36 13.17 18.66 2.33
N GLY A 37 12.75 19.73 3.01
CA GLY A 37 13.26 20.06 4.34
C GLY A 37 12.95 18.96 5.38
N LEU A 38 13.90 18.69 6.26
CA LEU A 38 13.76 17.76 7.38
C LEU A 38 13.76 18.47 8.73
N THR A 39 13.16 17.82 9.71
CA THR A 39 13.27 18.17 11.14
C THR A 39 14.60 17.68 11.71
N ALA A 40 14.91 18.03 12.96
CA ALA A 40 16.08 17.51 13.68
C ALA A 40 16.06 15.97 13.83
N THR A 41 14.86 15.38 13.92
CA THR A 41 14.67 13.91 13.97
C THR A 41 14.66 13.26 12.58
N LYS A 42 15.02 14.02 11.53
CA LYS A 42 15.04 13.59 10.13
C LYS A 42 13.67 13.21 9.56
N ALA A 43 12.60 13.70 10.17
CA ALA A 43 11.26 13.60 9.61
C ALA A 43 11.05 14.68 8.54
N PHE A 44 10.17 14.45 7.56
CA PHE A 44 9.74 15.50 6.64
C PHE A 44 9.06 16.65 7.39
N ARG A 45 9.36 17.88 6.99
CA ARG A 45 8.73 19.06 7.57
C ARG A 45 7.25 19.14 7.17
N ARG A 46 6.48 19.80 8.04
CA ARG A 46 5.02 19.86 7.98
C ARG A 46 4.49 20.44 6.68
N ASP A 47 5.14 21.44 6.12
CA ASP A 47 4.81 22.01 4.81
C ASP A 47 4.77 20.93 3.72
N PHE A 48 5.79 20.08 3.66
CA PHE A 48 5.78 18.95 2.73
C PHE A 48 4.77 17.87 3.11
N VAL A 49 4.59 17.57 4.41
CA VAL A 49 3.59 16.58 4.85
C VAL A 49 2.18 16.99 4.42
N HIS A 50 1.83 18.26 4.56
CA HIS A 50 0.54 18.79 4.12
C HIS A 50 0.37 18.66 2.61
N TRP A 51 1.39 19.07 1.84
CA TRP A 51 1.40 18.89 0.40
C TRP A 51 1.21 17.43 0.01
N ALA A 52 1.92 16.49 0.66
CA ALA A 52 1.82 15.06 0.37
C ALA A 52 0.39 14.53 0.62
N VAL A 53 -0.24 14.92 1.72
CA VAL A 53 -1.63 14.53 2.03
C VAL A 53 -2.61 15.04 0.98
N GLU A 54 -2.39 16.24 0.44
CA GLU A 54 -3.23 16.82 -0.61
C GLU A 54 -3.00 16.17 -1.98
N GLN A 55 -1.76 15.76 -2.29
CA GLN A 55 -1.40 15.27 -3.63
C GLN A 55 -1.43 13.75 -3.80
N PHE A 56 -1.28 12.97 -2.73
CA PHE A 56 -1.13 11.51 -2.84
C PHE A 56 -2.41 10.80 -3.25
N ASP A 57 -3.59 11.37 -2.94
CA ASP A 57 -4.89 10.73 -3.12
C ASP A 57 -4.89 9.32 -2.51
N TRP A 58 -4.59 9.23 -1.21
CA TRP A 58 -4.31 7.95 -0.56
C TRP A 58 -5.59 7.19 -0.16
N PRO A 59 -5.70 5.88 -0.42
CA PRO A 59 -6.87 5.09 -0.05
C PRO A 59 -7.24 5.22 1.44
N GLY A 60 -8.49 5.56 1.73
CA GLY A 60 -9.03 5.72 3.08
C GLY A 60 -8.41 6.87 3.90
N GLN A 61 -7.60 7.72 3.29
CA GLN A 61 -6.91 8.83 3.94
C GLN A 61 -6.90 10.09 3.05
N SER A 62 -8.07 10.49 2.57
CA SER A 62 -8.21 11.75 1.83
C SER A 62 -7.81 12.95 2.70
N ALA A 63 -7.41 14.07 2.07
CA ALA A 63 -7.08 15.29 2.80
C ALA A 63 -8.23 15.74 3.73
N ALA A 64 -9.48 15.62 3.27
CA ALA A 64 -10.66 15.94 4.08
C ALA A 64 -10.81 15.06 5.32
N GLU A 65 -10.43 13.79 5.25
CA GLU A 65 -10.45 12.86 6.38
C GLU A 65 -9.28 13.11 7.33
N VAL A 66 -8.07 13.25 6.79
CA VAL A 66 -6.85 13.48 7.58
C VAL A 66 -6.93 14.79 8.35
N PHE A 67 -7.41 15.86 7.73
CA PHE A 67 -7.52 17.18 8.37
C PHE A 67 -8.81 17.40 9.17
N ARG A 68 -9.74 16.42 9.21
CA ARG A 68 -11.07 16.57 9.84
C ARG A 68 -11.00 17.04 11.29
N HIS A 69 -10.06 16.51 12.06
CA HIS A 69 -9.93 16.79 13.49
C HIS A 69 -8.58 17.40 13.90
N ARG A 70 -7.57 17.36 13.02
CA ARG A 70 -6.23 17.92 13.26
C ARG A 70 -5.80 18.77 12.08
N LYS A 71 -5.62 20.06 12.31
CA LYS A 71 -5.11 21.00 11.30
C LYS A 71 -3.61 20.94 11.11
N LEU A 72 -2.87 20.36 12.05
CA LEU A 72 -1.42 20.23 11.99
C LEU A 72 -1.09 18.75 12.11
N ILE A 73 -0.53 18.20 11.05
CA ILE A 73 -0.08 16.81 10.98
C ILE A 73 1.44 16.79 10.79
N ASN A 74 2.11 15.82 11.39
CA ASN A 74 3.52 15.56 11.11
C ASN A 74 3.64 14.22 10.37
N GLU A 75 4.84 13.87 9.91
CA GLU A 75 5.04 12.65 9.12
C GLU A 75 4.54 11.38 9.83
N ALA A 76 4.79 11.23 11.13
CA ALA A 76 4.30 10.10 11.93
C ALA A 76 2.76 10.05 12.08
N ASP A 77 2.06 11.15 11.79
CA ASP A 77 0.58 11.16 11.74
C ASP A 77 0.05 10.66 10.38
N PHE A 78 0.91 10.59 9.35
CA PHE A 78 0.59 10.15 7.99
C PHE A 78 1.51 8.99 7.56
N GLN A 79 1.21 7.81 8.11
CA GLN A 79 1.94 6.56 7.90
C GLN A 79 2.33 6.26 6.44
N PRO A 80 1.49 6.50 5.41
CA PRO A 80 1.91 6.29 4.02
C PRO A 80 3.20 7.02 3.65
N LEU A 81 3.33 8.28 4.08
CA LEU A 81 4.51 9.09 3.80
C LEU A 81 5.71 8.62 4.61
N GLU A 82 5.51 8.26 5.88
CA GLU A 82 6.58 7.73 6.74
C GLU A 82 7.22 6.46 6.14
N LEU A 83 6.39 5.51 5.68
CA LEU A 83 6.90 4.27 5.05
C LEU A 83 7.55 4.55 3.70
N LEU A 84 6.96 5.44 2.90
CA LEU A 84 7.55 5.84 1.63
C LEU A 84 8.92 6.50 1.83
N HIS A 85 9.06 7.39 2.81
CA HIS A 85 10.34 8.02 3.13
C HIS A 85 11.40 6.98 3.49
N PHE A 86 11.05 6.03 4.36
CA PHE A 86 11.93 4.91 4.70
C PHE A 86 12.33 4.10 3.46
N LEU A 87 11.38 3.77 2.58
CA LEU A 87 11.63 3.02 1.35
C LEU A 87 12.56 3.76 0.40
N LEU A 88 12.35 5.06 0.17
CA LEU A 88 13.20 5.85 -0.73
C LEU A 88 14.66 5.91 -0.25
N ILE A 89 14.88 5.97 1.07
CA ILE A 89 16.22 5.89 1.66
C ILE A 89 16.79 4.46 1.52
N ARG A 90 16.00 3.44 1.88
CA ARG A 90 16.43 2.03 1.83
C ARG A 90 16.82 1.58 0.42
N LEU A 91 16.06 2.02 -0.58
CA LEU A 91 16.31 1.74 -2.00
C LEU A 91 17.35 2.66 -2.63
N GLN A 92 17.97 3.54 -1.82
CA GLN A 92 18.97 4.49 -2.27
C GLN A 92 18.48 5.38 -3.43
N LEU A 93 17.20 5.79 -3.39
CA LEU A 93 16.60 6.73 -4.36
C LEU A 93 16.74 8.19 -3.91
N GLY A 94 17.13 8.38 -2.66
CA GLY A 94 17.50 9.65 -2.10
C GLY A 94 18.30 9.46 -0.82
N ARG A 95 18.68 10.56 -0.20
CA ARG A 95 19.44 10.56 1.05
C ARG A 95 19.14 11.79 1.88
N HIS A 96 19.31 11.66 3.19
CA HIS A 96 19.39 12.82 4.07
C HIS A 96 20.73 13.52 3.89
N HIS A 97 20.69 14.81 3.57
CA HIS A 97 21.87 15.65 3.39
C HIS A 97 21.60 17.07 3.87
N LYS A 98 22.40 17.55 4.83
CA LYS A 98 22.35 18.91 5.38
C LYS A 98 20.94 19.38 5.79
N GLY A 99 20.18 18.51 6.46
CA GLY A 99 18.84 18.85 6.95
C GLY A 99 17.74 18.81 5.89
N SER A 100 18.01 18.23 4.72
CA SER A 100 17.02 17.98 3.67
C SER A 100 17.12 16.54 3.16
N PHE A 101 16.03 15.99 2.66
CA PHE A 101 16.04 14.83 1.78
C PHE A 101 16.38 15.30 0.37
N LYS A 102 17.37 14.69 -0.25
CA LYS A 102 17.81 14.98 -1.62
C LYS A 102 17.71 13.72 -2.45
N VAL A 103 17.06 13.82 -3.59
CA VAL A 103 17.04 12.77 -4.62
C VAL A 103 18.42 12.68 -5.26
N ASN A 104 18.85 11.46 -5.61
CA ASN A 104 20.07 11.22 -6.37
C ASN A 104 19.77 10.95 -7.85
N ASN A 105 20.80 10.70 -8.66
CA ASN A 105 20.60 10.47 -10.09
C ASN A 105 19.71 9.26 -10.37
N ASP A 106 19.84 8.20 -9.57
CA ASP A 106 19.03 6.98 -9.70
C ASP A 106 17.55 7.27 -9.40
N GLY A 107 17.26 8.00 -8.32
CA GLY A 107 15.90 8.42 -7.99
C GLY A 107 15.25 9.24 -9.11
N ARG A 108 15.99 10.22 -9.67
CA ARG A 108 15.53 11.00 -10.84
C ARG A 108 15.24 10.09 -12.04
N MET A 109 16.17 9.21 -12.37
CA MET A 109 16.04 8.29 -13.51
C MET A 109 14.83 7.37 -13.35
N PHE A 110 14.66 6.74 -12.19
CA PHE A 110 13.56 5.82 -11.96
C PHE A 110 12.21 6.53 -11.87
N ALA A 111 12.12 7.78 -11.40
CA ALA A 111 10.87 8.53 -11.44
C ALA A 111 10.35 8.78 -12.87
N ALA A 112 11.25 8.83 -13.85
CA ALA A 112 10.93 8.88 -15.27
C ALA A 112 10.64 7.50 -15.91
N GLN A 113 10.88 6.40 -15.18
CA GLN A 113 10.69 5.01 -15.61
C GLN A 113 9.76 4.27 -14.63
N PRO A 114 8.44 4.56 -14.66
CA PRO A 114 7.49 4.07 -13.65
C PRO A 114 7.42 2.54 -13.54
N GLY A 115 7.62 1.77 -14.61
CA GLY A 115 7.65 0.31 -14.56
C GLY A 115 8.86 -0.20 -13.79
N THR A 116 10.03 0.39 -14.05
CA THR A 116 11.27 0.07 -13.32
C THR A 116 11.22 0.51 -11.87
N LEU A 117 10.65 1.69 -11.58
CA LEU A 117 10.45 2.15 -10.21
C LEU A 117 9.48 1.23 -9.45
N PHE A 118 8.39 0.81 -10.08
CA PHE A 118 7.44 -0.13 -9.50
C PHE A 118 8.09 -1.46 -9.13
N ASP A 119 8.86 -2.04 -10.05
CA ASP A 119 9.57 -3.32 -9.87
C ASP A 119 10.56 -3.30 -8.69
N ARG A 120 11.13 -2.13 -8.39
CA ARG A 120 11.98 -1.96 -7.19
C ARG A 120 11.17 -1.71 -5.93
N LEU A 121 10.17 -0.85 -6.02
CA LEU A 121 9.47 -0.29 -4.87
C LEU A 121 8.48 -1.29 -4.27
N VAL A 122 7.62 -1.87 -5.10
CA VAL A 122 6.48 -2.67 -4.62
C VAL A 122 6.91 -4.02 -4.06
N PRO A 123 7.79 -4.80 -4.71
CA PRO A 123 8.31 -6.03 -4.10
C PRO A 123 9.06 -5.77 -2.79
N SER A 124 9.84 -4.68 -2.71
CA SER A 124 10.54 -4.30 -1.48
C SER A 124 9.58 -3.91 -0.36
N PHE A 125 8.53 -3.18 -0.68
CA PHE A 125 7.47 -2.82 0.26
C PHE A 125 6.72 -4.06 0.74
N LEU A 126 6.22 -4.90 -0.17
CA LEU A 126 5.41 -6.06 0.21
C LEU A 126 6.24 -7.10 0.96
N PHE A 127 7.39 -7.51 0.41
CA PHE A 127 8.06 -8.74 0.83
C PHE A 127 9.24 -8.53 1.77
N ALA A 128 9.83 -7.32 1.81
CA ALA A 128 11.01 -7.05 2.62
C ALA A 128 10.74 -6.18 3.85
N MET A 129 9.53 -5.62 3.99
CA MET A 129 9.13 -4.85 5.17
C MET A 129 8.37 -5.70 6.18
N ASP A 130 8.58 -5.40 7.45
CA ASP A 130 7.78 -5.92 8.56
C ASP A 130 6.56 -5.01 8.78
N HIS A 131 5.45 -5.30 8.10
CA HIS A 131 4.23 -4.49 8.18
C HIS A 131 3.60 -4.46 9.58
N ALA A 132 3.84 -5.48 10.40
CA ALA A 132 3.34 -5.50 11.76
C ALA A 132 4.04 -4.46 12.64
N ALA A 133 5.36 -4.33 12.51
CA ALA A 133 6.16 -3.36 13.26
C ALA A 133 5.74 -1.90 13.00
N TYR A 134 5.20 -1.62 11.82
CA TYR A 134 4.70 -0.28 11.47
C TYR A 134 3.20 -0.10 11.73
N SER A 135 2.47 -1.18 12.01
CA SER A 135 1.06 -1.11 12.36
C SER A 135 0.86 -0.61 13.79
N ARG A 136 -0.28 0.03 14.08
CA ARG A 136 -0.65 0.39 15.46
C ARG A 136 -0.94 -0.81 16.35
N ILE A 137 -1.22 -1.98 15.75
CA ILE A 137 -1.51 -3.21 16.49
C ILE A 137 -0.21 -3.85 16.99
N GLY A 138 0.87 -3.78 16.20
CA GLY A 138 2.18 -4.35 16.52
C GLY A 138 2.23 -5.87 16.45
N GLU A 139 1.16 -6.52 15.98
CA GLU A 139 1.05 -7.98 15.91
C GLU A 139 0.98 -8.42 14.44
N PRO A 140 1.80 -9.39 14.02
CA PRO A 140 1.75 -9.92 12.66
C PRO A 140 0.57 -10.88 12.48
N ALA A 141 0.01 -10.85 11.28
CA ALA A 141 -0.90 -11.90 10.83
C ALA A 141 -0.12 -13.21 10.64
N PRO A 142 -0.61 -14.37 11.14
CA PRO A 142 0.05 -15.65 10.89
C PRO A 142 0.07 -15.98 9.40
N GLY A 143 1.19 -16.43 8.86
CA GLY A 143 1.26 -16.87 7.47
C GLY A 143 2.45 -16.33 6.71
N ASN A 144 2.37 -16.37 5.39
CA ASN A 144 3.40 -15.88 4.49
C ASN A 144 2.77 -15.44 3.17
N TRP A 145 3.48 -14.59 2.44
CA TRP A 145 3.02 -14.01 1.18
C TRP A 145 2.65 -15.05 0.11
N ASN A 146 3.36 -16.17 0.02
CA ASN A 146 3.02 -17.21 -0.96
C ASN A 146 1.63 -17.79 -0.70
N THR A 147 1.34 -18.11 0.56
CA THR A 147 0.01 -18.60 0.96
C THR A 147 -1.06 -17.54 0.77
N TRP A 148 -0.83 -16.29 1.23
CA TRP A 148 -1.82 -15.23 1.11
C TRP A 148 -2.18 -14.93 -0.34
N LEU A 149 -1.19 -14.74 -1.22
CA LEU A 149 -1.47 -14.42 -2.63
C LEU A 149 -2.16 -15.57 -3.35
N ASN A 150 -1.72 -16.82 -3.18
CA ASN A 150 -2.32 -17.97 -3.88
C ASN A 150 -3.77 -18.23 -3.47
N VAL A 151 -4.09 -18.11 -2.17
CA VAL A 151 -5.48 -18.23 -1.69
C VAL A 151 -6.32 -17.05 -2.17
N MET A 152 -5.84 -15.82 -1.98
CA MET A 152 -6.56 -14.61 -2.41
C MET A 152 -6.83 -14.62 -3.92
N ASN A 153 -5.92 -15.15 -4.74
CA ASN A 153 -6.11 -15.22 -6.19
C ASN A 153 -7.42 -15.90 -6.59
N VAL A 154 -7.83 -16.94 -5.85
CA VAL A 154 -9.07 -17.68 -6.11
C VAL A 154 -10.25 -17.04 -5.37
N GLU A 155 -10.08 -16.77 -4.08
CA GLU A 155 -11.20 -16.40 -3.20
C GLU A 155 -11.78 -15.01 -3.48
N ILE A 156 -10.95 -14.07 -3.95
CA ILE A 156 -11.40 -12.69 -4.16
C ILE A 156 -11.84 -12.42 -5.60
N GLU A 157 -11.89 -13.44 -6.47
CA GLU A 157 -12.26 -13.29 -7.90
C GLU A 157 -13.63 -12.63 -8.09
N SER A 158 -14.61 -12.98 -7.26
CA SER A 158 -15.95 -12.36 -7.28
C SER A 158 -16.12 -11.23 -6.26
N GLY A 159 -15.04 -10.86 -5.57
CA GLY A 159 -15.07 -10.02 -4.38
C GLY A 159 -15.52 -10.77 -3.13
N ILE A 160 -14.96 -10.39 -1.99
CA ILE A 160 -15.23 -11.01 -0.68
C ILE A 160 -15.12 -9.96 0.42
N SER A 161 -15.85 -10.11 1.53
CA SER A 161 -15.64 -9.21 2.67
C SER A 161 -14.37 -9.57 3.44
N GLU A 162 -13.73 -8.58 4.08
CA GLU A 162 -12.55 -8.79 4.92
C GLU A 162 -12.76 -9.89 5.98
N ARG A 163 -13.94 -9.92 6.62
CA ARG A 163 -14.32 -10.94 7.60
C ARG A 163 -14.37 -12.33 7.00
N GLN A 164 -15.00 -12.47 5.83
CA GLN A 164 -15.08 -13.75 5.13
C GLN A 164 -13.69 -14.22 4.69
N LEU A 165 -12.87 -13.33 4.13
CA LEU A 165 -11.51 -13.66 3.72
C LEU A 165 -10.63 -14.07 4.89
N TYR A 166 -10.73 -13.35 6.02
CA TYR A 166 -10.07 -13.75 7.27
C TYR A 166 -10.49 -15.18 7.67
N GLY A 167 -11.79 -15.47 7.59
CA GLY A 167 -12.36 -16.80 7.86
C GLY A 167 -11.76 -17.92 7.02
N VAL A 168 -11.48 -17.66 5.73
CA VAL A 168 -10.81 -18.63 4.85
C VAL A 168 -9.40 -18.98 5.35
N PHE A 169 -8.65 -18.00 5.86
CA PHE A 169 -7.28 -18.23 6.32
C PHE A 169 -7.19 -18.82 7.72
N TYR A 170 -8.01 -18.34 8.65
CA TYR A 170 -7.79 -18.56 10.09
C TYR A 170 -9.00 -19.13 10.82
N GLY A 171 -10.09 -19.44 10.11
CA GLY A 171 -11.35 -19.88 10.68
C GLY A 171 -12.28 -18.70 11.04
N GLU A 172 -13.57 -19.02 11.10
CA GLU A 172 -14.62 -18.06 11.45
C GLU A 172 -14.55 -17.65 12.93
N GLY A 173 -15.12 -16.50 13.25
CA GLY A 173 -15.27 -16.03 14.63
C GLY A 173 -14.85 -14.58 14.79
N PRO A 174 -13.59 -14.20 14.50
CA PRO A 174 -13.15 -12.82 14.61
C PRO A 174 -13.98 -11.86 13.77
N ASP A 175 -14.27 -10.70 14.35
CA ASP A 175 -15.05 -9.63 13.74
C ASP A 175 -14.62 -8.28 14.36
N TRP A 176 -14.81 -7.17 13.63
CA TRP A 176 -14.56 -5.82 14.16
C TRP A 176 -15.45 -5.49 15.37
N ASP A 177 -16.61 -6.14 15.46
CA ASP A 177 -17.61 -5.91 16.50
C ASP A 177 -17.54 -6.92 17.67
N ASN A 178 -16.47 -7.73 17.77
CA ASN A 178 -16.29 -8.70 18.87
C ASN A 178 -14.85 -8.76 19.40
N ASP A 179 -14.60 -9.64 20.37
CA ASP A 179 -13.28 -9.81 21.00
C ASP A 179 -12.14 -10.21 20.02
N GLY A 180 -12.48 -10.62 18.80
CA GLY A 180 -11.56 -10.95 17.72
C GLY A 180 -11.14 -9.77 16.84
N TRP A 181 -11.53 -8.53 17.17
CA TRP A 181 -11.23 -7.35 16.35
C TRP A 181 -9.73 -7.12 16.14
N ARG A 182 -8.89 -7.49 17.11
CA ARG A 182 -7.43 -7.32 17.03
C ARG A 182 -6.82 -8.18 15.93
N GLN A 183 -7.32 -9.39 15.75
CA GLN A 183 -6.84 -10.35 14.76
C GLN A 183 -7.18 -9.89 13.35
N ILE A 184 -8.40 -9.38 13.14
CA ILE A 184 -8.77 -8.75 11.86
C ILE A 184 -7.93 -7.51 11.61
N ALA A 185 -7.75 -6.65 12.61
CA ALA A 185 -6.93 -5.45 12.46
C ALA A 185 -5.47 -5.78 12.10
N ALA A 186 -4.90 -6.84 12.68
CA ALA A 186 -3.56 -7.33 12.36
C ALA A 186 -3.48 -7.84 10.91
N PHE A 187 -4.46 -8.64 10.46
CA PHE A 187 -4.56 -9.10 9.08
C PHE A 187 -4.71 -7.95 8.08
N SER A 188 -5.61 -7.02 8.38
CA SER A 188 -5.84 -5.81 7.59
C SER A 188 -4.55 -4.99 7.43
N ALA A 189 -3.87 -4.71 8.54
CA ALA A 189 -2.66 -3.89 8.53
C ALA A 189 -1.44 -4.60 7.91
N SER A 190 -1.32 -5.91 8.08
CA SER A 190 -0.13 -6.67 7.65
C SER A 190 -0.24 -7.21 6.22
N VAL A 191 -1.46 -7.38 5.70
CA VAL A 191 -1.71 -8.04 4.42
C VAL A 191 -2.54 -7.17 3.49
N LEU A 192 -3.74 -6.76 3.90
CA LEU A 192 -4.69 -6.10 2.98
C LEU A 192 -4.26 -4.68 2.63
N LYS A 193 -3.94 -3.85 3.61
CA LYS A 193 -3.47 -2.48 3.36
C LYS A 193 -2.19 -2.45 2.51
N PRO A 194 -1.16 -3.27 2.77
CA PRO A 194 -0.02 -3.34 1.86
C PRO A 194 -0.41 -3.70 0.42
N LEU A 195 -1.32 -4.65 0.21
CA LEU A 195 -1.79 -5.00 -1.13
C LEU A 195 -2.60 -3.87 -1.79
N GLU A 196 -3.41 -3.15 -1.02
CA GLU A 196 -4.16 -1.99 -1.50
C GLU A 196 -3.20 -0.85 -1.88
N TRP A 197 -2.20 -0.58 -1.06
CA TRP A 197 -1.21 0.48 -1.28
C TRP A 197 -0.29 0.17 -2.45
N ALA A 198 -0.01 -1.13 -2.68
CA ALA A 198 0.66 -1.60 -3.88
C ALA A 198 -0.21 -1.47 -5.15
N GLY A 199 -1.53 -1.35 -4.99
CA GLY A 199 -2.51 -1.28 -6.08
C GLY A 199 -3.00 -2.62 -6.59
N LEU A 200 -2.71 -3.73 -5.89
CA LEU A 200 -3.07 -5.09 -6.31
C LEU A 200 -4.53 -5.43 -5.98
N ILE A 201 -5.04 -4.85 -4.90
CA ILE A 201 -6.45 -4.96 -4.52
C ILE A 201 -7.05 -3.57 -4.32
N ALA A 202 -8.37 -3.48 -4.37
CA ALA A 202 -9.12 -2.32 -3.93
C ALA A 202 -10.05 -2.73 -2.78
N MET A 203 -10.09 -1.93 -1.71
CA MET A 203 -11.05 -2.08 -0.64
C MET A 203 -12.16 -1.05 -0.79
N GLN A 204 -13.41 -1.49 -0.72
CA GLN A 204 -14.59 -0.62 -0.81
C GLN A 204 -15.50 -0.84 0.38
N GLU A 205 -15.95 0.24 1.00
CA GLU A 205 -16.97 0.15 2.04
C GLU A 205 -18.33 -0.16 1.42
N ALA A 206 -18.93 -1.28 1.84
CA ALA A 206 -20.27 -1.66 1.48
C ALA A 206 -21.11 -1.92 2.74
N ARG A 207 -22.42 -1.76 2.62
CA ARG A 207 -23.36 -2.21 3.65
C ARG A 207 -23.81 -3.62 3.33
N GLU A 208 -23.59 -4.54 4.26
CA GLU A 208 -24.16 -5.88 4.20
C GLU A 208 -25.71 -5.83 4.37
N PRO A 209 -26.46 -6.87 3.95
CA PRO A 209 -27.92 -6.93 4.11
C PRO A 209 -28.42 -6.76 5.55
N ASN A 210 -27.58 -7.07 6.53
CA ASN A 210 -27.84 -6.88 7.96
C ASN A 210 -27.60 -5.43 8.44
N GLY A 211 -27.21 -4.51 7.55
CA GLY A 211 -26.93 -3.10 7.84
C GLY A 211 -25.51 -2.79 8.31
N ARG A 212 -24.68 -3.81 8.57
CA ARG A 212 -23.30 -3.66 9.03
C ARG A 212 -22.40 -3.15 7.89
N LEU A 213 -21.42 -2.32 8.25
CA LEU A 213 -20.39 -1.89 7.31
C LEU A 213 -19.37 -3.00 7.17
N ALA A 214 -19.01 -3.32 5.93
CA ALA A 214 -17.96 -4.29 5.61
C ALA A 214 -17.05 -3.71 4.53
N HIS A 215 -15.76 -4.00 4.64
CA HIS A 215 -14.80 -3.73 3.57
C HIS A 215 -14.81 -4.90 2.59
N MET A 216 -15.30 -4.65 1.38
CA MET A 216 -15.28 -5.58 0.26
C MET A 216 -13.95 -5.45 -0.49
N ILE A 217 -13.32 -6.59 -0.76
CA ILE A 217 -12.00 -6.69 -1.35
C ILE A 217 -12.13 -7.22 -2.77
N PHE A 218 -11.50 -6.54 -3.73
CA PHE A 218 -11.51 -6.92 -5.15
C PHE A 218 -10.10 -6.89 -5.72
N LYS A 219 -9.77 -7.80 -6.64
CA LYS A 219 -8.56 -7.66 -7.48
C LYS A 219 -8.68 -6.43 -8.37
N THR A 220 -7.58 -5.70 -8.52
CA THR A 220 -7.42 -4.75 -9.61
C THR A 220 -6.83 -5.45 -10.84
N PRO A 221 -6.88 -4.85 -12.03
CA PRO A 221 -6.16 -5.36 -13.21
C PRO A 221 -4.66 -5.58 -12.96
N LEU A 222 -4.03 -4.75 -12.13
CA LEU A 222 -2.62 -4.85 -11.80
C LEU A 222 -2.24 -6.22 -11.21
N TRP A 223 -3.15 -6.88 -10.48
CA TRP A 223 -2.94 -8.21 -9.92
C TRP A 223 -2.46 -9.21 -10.99
N GLN A 224 -3.22 -9.35 -12.07
CA GLN A 224 -2.91 -10.32 -13.14
C GLN A 224 -1.74 -9.86 -14.02
N SER A 225 -1.53 -8.54 -14.11
CA SER A 225 -0.43 -7.96 -14.89
C SER A 225 0.93 -8.26 -14.27
N VAL A 226 1.05 -8.22 -12.94
CA VAL A 226 2.36 -8.37 -12.25
C VAL A 226 2.55 -9.71 -11.56
N LEU A 227 1.49 -10.43 -11.18
CA LEU A 227 1.62 -11.71 -10.47
C LEU A 227 1.57 -12.90 -11.42
N ARG A 228 2.31 -13.94 -11.06
CA ARG A 228 2.17 -15.30 -11.58
C ARG A 228 2.08 -16.22 -10.38
N LEU A 229 0.94 -16.88 -10.22
CA LEU A 229 0.62 -17.65 -9.04
C LEU A 229 0.32 -19.09 -9.42
N ASP A 230 0.61 -20.02 -8.51
CA ASP A 230 0.38 -21.46 -8.72
C ASP A 230 -1.11 -21.79 -8.90
N THR A 231 -1.97 -20.90 -8.40
CA THR A 231 -3.43 -21.03 -8.46
C THR A 231 -4.07 -20.30 -9.65
N ASP A 232 -3.30 -19.77 -10.60
CA ASP A 232 -3.84 -19.05 -11.76
C ASP A 232 -4.83 -19.91 -12.56
N ASP A 233 -4.53 -21.21 -12.74
CA ASP A 233 -5.41 -22.16 -13.46
C ASP A 233 -6.67 -22.56 -12.66
N MET A 234 -6.73 -22.23 -11.37
CA MET A 234 -7.89 -22.50 -10.51
C MET A 234 -8.93 -21.37 -10.56
N VAL A 235 -8.54 -20.19 -11.03
CA VAL A 235 -9.43 -19.04 -11.15
C VAL A 235 -10.44 -19.29 -12.26
N ARG A 236 -11.71 -19.43 -11.89
CA ARG A 236 -12.81 -19.55 -12.86
C ARG A 236 -13.29 -18.13 -13.20
N PRO A 237 -13.25 -17.71 -14.48
CA PRO A 237 -13.72 -16.38 -14.85
C PRO A 237 -15.18 -16.21 -14.44
N VAL A 238 -15.50 -15.10 -13.79
CA VAL A 238 -16.91 -14.72 -13.57
C VAL A 238 -17.51 -14.43 -14.94
N ILE A 239 -18.42 -15.29 -15.41
CA ILE A 239 -19.24 -15.01 -16.59
C ILE A 239 -20.17 -13.86 -16.19
N ARG A 240 -19.79 -12.63 -16.55
CA ARG A 240 -20.66 -11.47 -16.43
C ARG A 240 -21.66 -11.54 -17.59
N HIS A 241 -22.91 -11.89 -17.27
CA HIS A 241 -24.05 -11.79 -18.19
C HIS A 241 -24.48 -10.34 -18.38
#